data_AF-A0A973IVV4-F1
#
_entry.id   AF-A0A973IVV4-F1
#
_cell.length_a   1.000
_cell.length_b   1.000
_cell.length_c   1.000
_cell.angle_alpha   90.00
_cell.angle_beta   90.00
_cell.angle_gamma   90.00
#
_symmetry.space_group_name_H-M   'P 1'
#
loop_
_entity.id
_entity.type
_entity.pdbx_description
1 polymer ?
#
loop_
_entity_poly.entity_id
_entity_poly.type
_entity_poly.pdbx_seq_one_letter_code
_entity_poly.pdbx_strand_id
1 'polypeptide(L)' 'MKITVSINLGGYSFNIDEDAYSELKRYLRSLELHFADEESASEILSDIEARMAELFRMKLSAYKQVISIG' A
#
# COMPACT_ATOMS: atom_id res chain seq x y z
N MET A 1 22.42 -3.32 2.32
CA MET A 1 21.59 -3.68 1.15
C MET A 1 20.23 -4.10 1.67
N LYS A 2 19.13 -3.62 1.09
CA LYS A 2 17.75 -3.99 1.48
C LYS A 2 17.08 -4.78 0.36
N ILE A 3 16.15 -5.67 0.73
CA ILE A 3 15.29 -6.40 -0.20
C ILE A 3 14.07 -5.53 -0.50
N THR A 4 13.68 -5.52 -1.77
CA THR A 4 12.44 -4.87 -2.22
C THR A 4 11.45 -5.91 -2.75
N VAL A 5 10.17 -5.59 -2.63
CA VAL A 5 9.03 -6.37 -3.11
C VAL A 5 8.27 -5.51 -4.11
N SER A 6 7.93 -6.09 -5.26
CA SER A 6 7.01 -5.46 -6.21
C SER A 6 5.58 -5.83 -5.86
N ILE A 7 4.71 -4.82 -5.71
CA ILE A 7 3.30 -5.02 -5.38
C ILE A 7 2.39 -4.27 -6.35
N ASN A 8 1.14 -4.73 -6.46
CA ASN A 8 0.05 -3.92 -7.00
C ASN A 8 -0.72 -3.29 -5.83
N LEU A 9 -0.98 -1.98 -5.90
CA LEU A 9 -1.80 -1.25 -4.94
C LEU A 9 -2.66 -0.25 -5.70
N GLY A 10 -3.99 -0.33 -5.54
CA GLY A 10 -4.92 0.57 -6.24
C GLY A 10 -4.76 0.56 -7.77
N GLY A 11 -4.35 -0.57 -8.36
CA GLY A 11 -4.12 -0.72 -9.80
C GLY A 11 -2.74 -0.26 -10.31
N TYR A 12 -1.85 0.23 -9.43
CA TYR A 12 -0.50 0.68 -9.80
C TYR A 12 0.58 -0.26 -9.26
N SER A 13 1.68 -0.38 -10.00
CA SER A 13 2.86 -1.16 -9.57
C SER A 13 3.82 -0.29 -8.76
N PHE A 14 4.28 -0.80 -7.62
CA PHE A 14 5.25 -0.15 -6.75
C PHE A 14 6.36 -1.12 -6.35
N ASN A 15 7.57 -0.61 -6.19
CA ASN A 15 8.65 -1.28 -5.47
C ASN A 15 8.72 -0.74 -4.04
N ILE A 16 8.68 -1.62 -3.06
CA ILE A 16 8.62 -1.28 -1.64
C ILE A 16 9.68 -2.07 -0.88
N ASP A 17 10.36 -1.45 0.08
CA ASP A 17 11.23 -2.19 1.02
C ASP A 17 10.43 -3.27 1.77
N GLU A 18 11.02 -4.43 2.03
CA GLU A 18 10.35 -5.56 2.70
C GLU A 18 9.76 -5.18 4.07
N ASP A 19 10.43 -4.32 4.83
CA ASP A 19 9.95 -3.81 6.13
C ASP A 19 8.70 -2.93 5.95
N ALA A 20 8.74 -1.98 5.01
CA ALA A 20 7.61 -1.13 4.66
C ALA A 20 6.43 -1.91 4.11
N TYR A 21 6.68 -2.95 3.30
CA TYR A 21 5.63 -3.85 2.81
C TYR A 21 4.96 -4.62 3.95
N SER A 22 5.74 -5.13 4.91
CA SER A 22 5.21 -5.86 6.06
C SER A 22 4.26 -5.01 6.90
N GLU A 23 4.60 -3.74 7.08
CA GLU A 23 3.80 -2.75 7.81
C GLU A 23 2.52 -2.39 7.04
N LEU A 24 2.63 -2.14 5.72
CA LEU A 24 1.49 -1.90 4.86
C LEU A 24 0.52 -3.09 4.87
N LYS A 25 1.04 -4.31 4.74
CA LYS A 25 0.25 -5.54 4.77
C LYS A 25 -0.48 -5.71 6.10
N ARG A 26 0.18 -5.42 7.23
CA ARG A 26 -0.48 -5.47 8.55
C ARG A 26 -1.60 -4.44 8.64
N TYR A 27 -1.37 -3.23 8.13
CA TYR A 27 -2.37 -2.18 8.13
C TYR A 27 -3.60 -2.56 7.27
N LEU A 28 -3.40 -2.99 6.02
CA LEU A 28 -4.51 -3.39 5.14
C LEU A 28 -5.30 -4.56 5.76
N ARG A 29 -4.63 -5.56 6.33
CA ARG A 29 -5.30 -6.65 7.05
C ARG A 29 -6.10 -6.17 8.26
N SER A 30 -5.62 -5.15 8.97
CA SER A 30 -6.38 -4.57 10.09
C SER A 30 -7.66 -3.86 9.63
N LEU A 31 -7.62 -3.22 8.45
CA LEU A 31 -8.81 -2.63 7.84
C LEU A 31 -9.80 -3.69 7.35
N GLU A 32 -9.31 -4.75 6.71
CA GLU A 32 -10.14 -5.89 6.29
C GLU A 32 -10.92 -6.48 7.48
N LEU A 33 -10.24 -6.67 8.62
CA LEU A 33 -10.88 -7.16 9.84
C LEU A 33 -11.84 -6.13 10.45
N HIS A 34 -11.51 -4.84 10.36
CA HIS A 34 -12.35 -3.78 10.91
C HIS A 34 -13.67 -3.64 10.16
N PHE A 35 -13.65 -3.78 8.83
CA PHE A 35 -14.82 -3.65 7.97
C PHE A 35 -15.47 -5.00 7.63
N ALA A 36 -15.09 -6.10 8.28
CA ALA A 36 -15.49 -7.46 7.88
C ALA A 36 -17.02 -7.69 7.83
N ASP A 37 -17.78 -6.96 8.63
CA ASP A 37 -19.25 -7.07 8.73
C ASP A 37 -19.99 -6.02 7.88
N GLU A 38 -19.28 -5.15 7.16
CA GLU A 38 -19.86 -4.11 6.31
C GLU A 38 -20.11 -4.63 4.89
N GLU A 39 -21.32 -4.45 4.36
CA GLU A 39 -21.66 -4.86 2.97
C GLU A 39 -20.77 -4.14 1.94
N SER A 40 -20.36 -2.90 2.24
CA SER A 40 -19.51 -2.06 1.40
C SER A 40 -18.00 -2.19 1.69
N ALA A 41 -17.57 -3.19 2.48
CA ALA A 41 -16.17 -3.35 2.88
C ALA A 41 -15.20 -3.35 1.69
N SER A 42 -15.57 -4.03 0.60
CA SER A 42 -14.73 -4.10 -0.60
C SER A 42 -14.56 -2.74 -1.29
N GLU A 43 -15.61 -1.91 -1.32
CA GLU A 43 -15.54 -0.57 -1.91
C GLU A 43 -14.69 0.36 -1.04
N ILE A 44 -14.91 0.32 0.28
CA ILE A 44 -14.13 1.10 1.25
C ILE A 44 -12.63 0.77 1.13
N LEU A 45 -12.29 -0.52 1.10
CA LEU A 45 -10.89 -0.95 0.94
C LEU A 45 -10.30 -0.50 -0.39
N SER A 46 -11.05 -0.65 -1.49
CA SER A 46 -10.62 -0.20 -2.82
C SER A 46 -10.33 1.30 -2.85
N ASP A 47 -11.18 2.13 -2.25
CA ASP A 47 -10.97 3.59 -2.18
C ASP A 47 -9.76 3.95 -1.33
N ILE A 48 -9.52 3.23 -0.23
CA ILE A 48 -8.33 3.41 0.60
C ILE A 48 -7.06 3.05 -0.17
N GLU A 49 -7.05 1.91 -0.86
CA GLU A 49 -5.90 1.48 -1.68
C GLU A 49 -5.62 2.45 -2.83
N ALA A 50 -6.67 2.95 -3.50
CA ALA A 50 -6.55 3.97 -4.54
C ALA A 50 -5.91 5.25 -3.97
N ARG A 51 -6.37 5.72 -2.81
CA ARG A 51 -5.81 6.90 -2.16
C ARG A 51 -4.36 6.69 -1.73
N MET A 52 -4.01 5.51 -1.23
CA MET A 52 -2.63 5.17 -0.90
C MET A 52 -1.73 5.17 -2.14
N ALA A 53 -2.21 4.61 -3.25
CA ALA A 53 -1.46 4.58 -4.49
C ALA A 53 -1.15 6.00 -5.00
N GLU A 54 -2.11 6.93 -4.93
CA GLU A 54 -1.88 8.34 -5.24
C GLU A 54 -0.78 8.95 -4.36
N LEU A 55 -0.88 8.75 -3.04
CA LEU A 55 0.11 9.26 -2.09
C LEU A 55 1.51 8.69 -2.32
N PHE A 56 1.60 7.40 -2.66
CA PHE A 56 2.87 6.77 -3.00
C PHE A 56 3.47 7.37 -4.25
N ARG A 57 2.67 7.55 -5.31
CA ARG A 57 3.12 8.20 -6.55
C ARG A 57 3.62 9.62 -6.31
N MET A 58 2.98 10.38 -5.43
CA MET A 58 3.43 11.74 -5.05
C MET A 58 4.78 11.73 -4.29
N LYS A 59 5.11 10.65 -3.59
CA LYS A 59 6.39 10.51 -2.86
C LYS A 59 7.54 10.02 -3.75
N LEU A 60 7.23 9.44 -4.91
CA LEU A 60 8.24 8.98 -5.86
C LEU A 60 8.75 10.12 -6.73
N SER A 61 10.01 10.06 -7.11
CA SER A 61 10.69 11.02 -7.99
C SER A 61 11.77 10.32 -8.79
N ALA A 62 12.39 11.00 -9.76
CA ALA A 62 13.48 10.42 -10.56
C ALA A 62 14.61 9.78 -9.72
N TYR A 63 14.82 10.27 -8.49
CA TYR A 63 15.86 9.78 -7.58
C TYR A 63 15.31 8.90 -6.43
N LYS A 64 13.98 8.84 -6.26
CA LYS A 64 13.31 8.00 -5.25
C LYS A 64 12.30 7.09 -5.95
N GLN A 65 12.70 5.85 -6.18
CA GLN A 65 11.93 4.84 -6.92
C GLN A 65 11.40 3.70 -6.02
N VAL A 66 11.73 3.71 -4.73
CA VAL A 66 11.34 2.70 -3.74
C VAL A 66 10.60 3.38 -2.60
N ILE A 67 9.48 2.80 -2.19
CA ILE A 67 8.77 3.19 -0.97
C ILE A 67 9.44 2.52 0.22
N SER A 68 9.83 3.33 1.20
CA SER A 68 10.49 2.88 2.43
C SER A 68 9.79 3.48 3.65
N ILE A 69 9.97 2.86 4.81
CA ILE A 69 9.66 3.49 6.09
C ILE A 69 10.85 4.36 6.47
N GLY A 70 10.66 5.68 6.39
CA GLY A 70 11.71 6.69 6.53
C GLY A 70 11.36 7.98 5.80
#